data_AF-A0A832ET63-F1
#
_entry.id   AF-A0A832ET63-F1
#
_cell.length_a   1.000
_cell.length_b   1.000
_cell.length_c   1.000
_cell.angle_alpha   90.00
_cell.angle_beta   90.00
_cell.angle_gamma   90.00
#
_symmetry.space_group_name_H-M   'P 1'
#
loop_
_entity.id
_entity.type
_entity.pdbx_description
1 polymer ?
#
loop_
_entity_poly.entity_id
_entity_poly.type
_entity_poly.pdbx_seq_one_letter_code
_entity_poly.pdbx_strand_id
1 'polypeptide(L)'
;MSSPREKKGFISRLAPALKAFGYKRGRKVERGDETERIRVMYECFREILSLNDTTLQLIADIEDRLSGRVEFSLNAIVRRIRRGVLDVFAMVKDLDQLAPGKYNALYDSLRRINAEIESGLSAPREVASGPLVIPLQNLRACDSSLAGAKMANLGEIKNVLGLNVPDGFVVTTTAFTRFMSQNDFIDRAQRLEELLEEYGQRVTAEASRELQQAIINAPLDKELENAIEKGYSELSGGKEILLAVRSSGVGEDNA
;
A
#
# COMPACT_ATOMS: atom_id res chain seq x y z
N MET A 1 40.69 -3.11 -5.63
CA MET A 1 40.64 -3.04 -4.15
C MET A 1 39.48 -2.15 -3.76
N SER A 2 38.37 -2.71 -3.30
CA SER A 2 37.32 -2.01 -2.55
C SER A 2 36.52 -3.02 -1.72
N SER A 3 36.21 -2.59 -0.50
CA SER A 3 35.88 -3.35 0.71
C SER A 3 34.47 -3.97 0.73
N PRO A 4 34.27 -5.17 1.32
CA PRO A 4 32.96 -5.72 1.61
C PRO A 4 32.55 -5.37 3.05
N ARG A 5 31.81 -4.27 3.24
CA ARG A 5 31.05 -4.04 4.49
C ARG A 5 29.69 -3.45 4.15
N GLU A 6 28.70 -3.87 4.95
CA GLU A 6 27.30 -3.42 5.00
C GLU A 6 26.26 -4.18 4.18
N LYS A 7 26.23 -5.51 4.36
CA LYS A 7 24.98 -6.29 4.34
C LYS A 7 24.77 -6.95 5.70
N LYS A 8 24.46 -6.16 6.73
CA LYS A 8 23.95 -6.69 8.00
C LYS A 8 22.43 -6.55 7.98
N GLY A 9 21.79 -7.66 7.67
CA GLY A 9 20.35 -7.74 7.45
C GLY A 9 19.52 -7.39 8.66
N PHE A 10 18.30 -6.95 8.36
CA PHE A 10 17.13 -6.77 9.22
C PHE A 10 17.00 -7.80 10.36
N ILE A 11 17.38 -9.06 10.11
CA ILE A 11 17.41 -10.17 11.08
C ILE A 11 18.32 -9.87 12.29
N SER A 12 19.41 -9.11 12.10
CA SER A 12 20.34 -8.78 13.19
C SER A 12 19.81 -7.74 14.18
N ARG A 13 18.79 -6.96 13.80
CA ARG A 13 18.17 -5.92 14.64
C ARG A 13 16.99 -6.43 15.48
N LEU A 14 16.50 -7.64 15.23
CA LEU A 14 15.44 -8.32 15.99
C LEU A 14 15.95 -9.17 17.17
N ALA A 15 17.27 -9.39 17.26
CA ALA A 15 17.89 -10.24 18.29
C ALA A 15 17.65 -9.80 19.76
N PRO A 16 17.51 -8.50 20.11
CA PRO A 16 17.23 -8.10 21.49
C PRO A 16 15.78 -8.38 21.93
N ALA A 17 14.81 -8.33 21.01
CA ALA A 17 13.39 -8.54 21.31
C ALA A 17 13.07 -10.01 21.62
N LEU A 18 13.79 -10.95 21.00
CA LEU A 18 13.63 -12.39 21.20
C LEU A 18 14.18 -12.90 22.54
N LYS A 19 15.05 -12.14 23.23
CA LYS A 19 15.54 -12.49 24.57
C LYS A 19 14.59 -12.11 25.71
N ALA A 20 13.60 -11.25 25.45
CA ALA A 20 12.61 -10.86 26.46
C ALA A 20 11.53 -11.94 26.70
N PHE A 21 11.35 -12.87 25.76
CA PHE A 21 10.46 -14.01 25.90
C PHE A 21 11.23 -15.23 26.40
N GLY A 22 11.38 -15.28 27.73
CA GLY A 22 12.22 -16.21 28.47
C GLY A 22 12.14 -17.67 28.02
N TYR A 23 13.30 -18.21 27.64
CA TYR A 23 13.58 -19.62 27.52
C TYR A 23 13.54 -20.27 28.92
N LYS A 24 12.43 -20.94 29.26
CA LYS A 24 12.37 -21.86 30.41
C LYS A 24 12.35 -23.31 29.92
N ARG A 25 13.48 -23.97 30.17
CA ARG A 25 13.75 -25.39 29.91
C ARG A 25 12.95 -26.27 30.87
N GLY A 26 12.25 -27.25 30.31
CA GLY A 26 11.77 -28.45 31.01
C GLY A 26 10.40 -28.35 31.68
N ARG A 27 9.35 -28.80 31.01
CA ARG A 27 8.12 -29.29 31.65
C ARG A 27 7.59 -30.51 30.91
N LYS A 28 7.23 -31.55 31.67
CA LYS A 28 6.58 -32.78 31.18
C LYS A 28 5.37 -32.40 30.32
N VAL A 29 5.33 -32.92 29.09
CA VAL A 29 4.20 -32.79 28.16
C VAL A 29 3.03 -33.62 28.72
N GLU A 30 1.95 -32.96 29.13
CA GLU A 30 0.69 -33.58 29.54
C GLU A 30 -0.19 -33.82 28.30
N ARG A 31 -1.05 -34.85 28.31
CA ARG A 31 -2.00 -35.22 27.23
C ARG A 31 -2.86 -34.06 26.67
N GLY A 32 -3.03 -32.98 27.41
CA GLY A 32 -3.69 -31.76 26.94
C GLY A 32 -2.89 -30.99 25.87
N ASP A 33 -1.55 -31.00 25.95
CA ASP A 33 -0.64 -30.36 24.97
C ASP A 33 -0.64 -31.11 23.64
N GLU A 34 -0.75 -32.45 23.67
CA GLU A 34 -0.81 -33.26 22.45
C GLU A 34 -2.14 -33.09 21.69
N THR A 35 -3.26 -33.01 22.41
CA THR A 35 -4.58 -32.76 21.81
C THR A 35 -4.65 -31.36 21.20
N GLU A 36 -4.08 -30.36 21.89
CA GLU A 36 -4.02 -28.99 21.39
C GLU A 36 -3.10 -28.88 20.16
N ARG A 37 -1.95 -29.56 20.14
CA ARG A 37 -1.10 -29.64 18.95
C ARG A 37 -1.79 -30.27 17.77
N ILE A 38 -2.51 -31.38 17.98
CA ILE A 38 -3.27 -32.04 16.91
C ILE A 38 -4.37 -31.11 16.38
N ARG A 39 -5.05 -30.37 17.25
CA ARG A 39 -6.05 -29.36 16.85
C ARG A 39 -5.41 -28.27 15.98
N VAL A 40 -4.31 -27.67 16.42
CA VAL A 40 -3.59 -26.63 15.66
C VAL A 40 -3.14 -27.16 14.30
N MET A 41 -2.60 -28.38 14.24
CA MET A 41 -2.23 -29.00 12.97
C MET A 41 -3.42 -29.22 12.04
N TYR A 42 -4.55 -29.65 12.59
CA TYR A 42 -5.77 -29.84 11.82
C TYR A 42 -6.32 -28.51 11.27
N GLU A 43 -6.27 -27.44 12.07
CA GLU A 43 -6.66 -26.09 11.67
C GLU A 43 -5.76 -25.56 10.55
N CYS A 44 -4.44 -25.61 10.70
CA CYS A 44 -3.49 -25.24 9.64
C CYS A 44 -3.72 -26.05 8.35
N PHE A 45 -3.96 -27.36 8.45
CA PHE A 45 -4.25 -28.18 7.28
C PHE A 45 -5.55 -27.78 6.58
N ARG A 46 -6.60 -27.50 7.37
CA ARG A 46 -7.90 -27.05 6.87
C ARG A 46 -7.81 -25.69 6.19
N GLU A 47 -7.01 -24.79 6.74
CA GLU A 47 -6.74 -23.46 6.21
C GLU A 47 -5.97 -23.54 4.89
N ILE A 48 -4.91 -24.34 4.81
CA ILE A 48 -4.17 -24.60 3.56
C ILE A 48 -5.11 -25.04 2.43
N LEU A 49 -6.00 -26.01 2.69
CA LEU A 49 -6.95 -26.48 1.69
C LEU A 49 -7.90 -25.37 1.21
N SER A 50 -8.42 -24.58 2.14
CA SER A 50 -9.33 -23.48 1.82
C SER A 50 -8.64 -22.38 1.00
N LEU A 51 -7.41 -22.02 1.37
CA LEU A 51 -6.62 -21.00 0.68
C LEU A 51 -6.19 -21.50 -0.71
N ASN A 52 -5.86 -22.78 -0.85
CA ASN A 52 -5.56 -23.39 -2.13
C ASN A 52 -6.76 -23.34 -3.08
N ASP A 53 -7.95 -23.71 -2.60
CA ASP A 53 -9.18 -23.63 -3.39
C ASP A 53 -9.46 -22.19 -3.85
N THR A 54 -9.30 -21.22 -2.95
CA THR A 54 -9.50 -19.79 -3.26
C THR A 54 -8.48 -19.28 -4.28
N THR A 55 -7.22 -19.71 -4.16
CA THR A 55 -6.14 -19.37 -5.10
C THR A 55 -6.41 -19.95 -6.49
N LEU A 56 -6.82 -21.22 -6.57
CA LEU A 56 -7.14 -21.87 -7.84
C LEU A 56 -8.35 -21.23 -8.53
N GLN A 57 -9.38 -20.85 -7.77
CA GLN A 57 -10.53 -20.11 -8.29
C GLN A 57 -10.11 -18.74 -8.85
N LEU A 58 -9.20 -18.03 -8.17
CA LEU A 58 -8.66 -16.78 -8.68
C LEU A 58 -7.92 -16.96 -10.01
N ILE A 59 -7.09 -18.00 -10.13
CA ILE A 59 -6.36 -18.30 -11.37
C ILE A 59 -7.35 -18.59 -12.50
N ALA A 60 -8.34 -19.44 -12.26
CA ALA A 60 -9.39 -19.75 -13.24
C ALA A 60 -10.16 -18.49 -13.67
N ASP A 61 -10.52 -17.62 -12.72
CA ASP A 61 -11.21 -16.36 -12.99
C ASP A 61 -10.36 -15.39 -13.84
N ILE A 62 -9.04 -15.37 -13.63
CA ILE A 62 -8.12 -14.57 -14.44
C ILE A 62 -8.03 -15.14 -15.85
N GLU A 63 -7.90 -16.46 -16.01
CA GLU A 63 -7.87 -17.14 -17.31
C GLU A 63 -9.15 -16.91 -18.12
N ASP A 64 -10.31 -17.02 -17.48
CA ASP A 64 -11.60 -16.77 -18.12
C ASP A 64 -11.73 -15.31 -18.61
N ARG A 65 -11.23 -14.35 -17.83
CA ARG A 65 -11.22 -12.93 -18.23
C ARG A 65 -10.22 -12.66 -19.36
N LEU A 66 -9.06 -13.30 -19.33
CA LEU A 66 -8.08 -13.23 -20.42
C LEU A 66 -8.59 -13.85 -21.73
N SER A 67 -9.53 -14.79 -21.67
CA SER A 67 -10.16 -15.37 -22.86
C SER A 67 -11.04 -14.39 -23.66
N GLY A 68 -11.26 -13.17 -23.13
CA GLY A 68 -12.07 -12.12 -23.77
C GLY A 68 -13.58 -12.34 -23.66
N ARG A 69 -14.02 -13.34 -22.88
CA ARG A 69 -15.43 -13.72 -22.72
C ARG A 69 -16.18 -12.92 -21.65
N VAL A 70 -15.44 -12.18 -20.80
CA VAL A 70 -15.99 -11.48 -19.63
C VAL A 70 -15.41 -10.06 -19.58
N GLU A 71 -16.28 -9.05 -19.51
CA GLU A 71 -15.87 -7.66 -19.29
C GLU A 71 -15.23 -7.50 -17.90
N PHE A 72 -14.12 -6.75 -17.80
CA PHE A 72 -13.43 -6.58 -16.53
C PHE A 72 -12.78 -5.21 -16.33
N SER A 73 -12.58 -4.86 -15.06
CA SER A 73 -11.80 -3.70 -14.62
C SER A 73 -10.43 -4.15 -14.12
N LEU A 74 -9.36 -3.54 -14.64
CA LEU A 74 -7.99 -3.80 -14.20
C LEU A 74 -7.85 -3.59 -12.68
N ASN A 75 -8.40 -2.51 -12.13
CA ASN A 75 -8.33 -2.22 -10.70
C ASN A 75 -9.05 -3.27 -9.83
N ALA A 76 -10.12 -3.89 -10.34
CA ALA A 76 -10.81 -4.95 -9.63
C ALA A 76 -10.00 -6.25 -9.64
N ILE A 77 -9.37 -6.59 -10.77
CA ILE A 77 -8.49 -7.76 -10.88
C ILE A 77 -7.25 -7.60 -10.01
N VAL A 78 -6.60 -6.44 -10.03
CA VAL A 78 -5.39 -6.16 -9.23
C VAL A 78 -5.62 -6.41 -7.74
N ARG A 79 -6.77 -5.97 -7.20
CA ARG A 79 -7.12 -6.25 -5.79
C ARG A 79 -7.24 -7.74 -5.51
N ARG A 80 -7.83 -8.50 -6.43
CA ARG A 80 -7.97 -9.96 -6.29
C ARG A 80 -6.64 -10.68 -6.43
N ILE A 81 -5.75 -10.23 -7.33
CA ILE A 81 -4.38 -10.75 -7.45
C ILE A 81 -3.62 -10.56 -6.13
N ARG A 82 -3.67 -9.35 -5.55
CA ARG A 82 -3.04 -9.07 -4.24
C ARG A 82 -3.60 -9.98 -3.14
N ARG A 83 -4.91 -10.19 -3.11
CA ARG A 83 -5.55 -11.16 -2.19
C ARG A 83 -4.99 -12.57 -2.37
N GLY A 84 -4.88 -13.06 -3.60
CA GLY A 84 -4.33 -14.38 -3.88
C GLY A 84 -2.85 -14.54 -3.47
N VAL A 85 -2.05 -13.49 -3.63
CA VAL A 85 -0.65 -13.48 -3.14
C VAL A 85 -0.58 -13.71 -1.62
N LEU A 86 -1.48 -13.06 -0.88
CA LEU A 86 -1.57 -13.22 0.58
C LEU A 86 -2.04 -14.61 0.98
N ASP A 87 -3.04 -15.15 0.27
CA ASP A 87 -3.53 -16.51 0.49
C ASP A 87 -2.39 -17.53 0.29
N VAL A 88 -1.55 -17.37 -0.74
CA VAL A 88 -0.37 -18.22 -0.97
C VAL A 88 0.68 -18.05 0.12
N PHE A 89 0.92 -16.83 0.61
CA PHE A 89 1.83 -16.61 1.74
C PHE A 89 1.35 -17.32 3.01
N ALA A 90 0.05 -17.20 3.34
CA ALA A 90 -0.55 -17.89 4.48
C ALA A 90 -0.44 -19.41 4.35
N MET A 91 -0.66 -19.98 3.16
CA MET A 91 -0.42 -21.41 2.91
C MET A 91 1.03 -21.84 3.21
N VAL A 92 2.02 -21.06 2.78
CA VAL A 92 3.44 -21.36 3.03
C VAL A 92 3.75 -21.30 4.53
N LYS A 93 3.18 -20.32 5.25
CA LYS A 93 3.30 -20.18 6.70
C LYS A 93 2.69 -21.37 7.45
N ASP A 94 1.49 -21.78 7.08
CA ASP A 94 0.83 -22.94 7.70
C ASP A 94 1.57 -24.25 7.40
N LEU A 95 2.15 -24.38 6.19
CA LEU A 95 3.03 -25.50 5.86
C LEU A 95 4.29 -25.53 6.72
N ASP A 96 4.88 -24.37 7.03
CA ASP A 96 6.01 -24.27 7.96
C ASP A 96 5.61 -24.57 9.40
N GLN A 97 4.40 -24.16 9.85
CA GLN A 97 3.87 -24.55 11.16
C GLN A 97 3.67 -26.07 11.28
N LEU A 98 3.19 -26.72 10.21
CA LEU A 98 3.01 -28.18 10.15
C LEU A 98 4.33 -28.95 10.09
N ALA A 99 5.34 -28.40 9.43
CA ALA A 99 6.66 -29.03 9.29
C ALA A 99 7.79 -27.97 9.34
N PRO A 100 8.18 -27.54 10.55
CA PRO A 100 9.10 -26.43 10.75
C PRO A 100 10.42 -26.62 9.99
N GLY A 101 10.76 -25.64 9.15
CA GLY A 101 12.01 -25.58 8.40
C GLY A 101 12.12 -26.56 7.23
N LYS A 102 11.10 -27.39 6.97
CA LYS A 102 11.11 -28.38 5.88
C LYS A 102 10.95 -27.71 4.52
N TYR A 103 10.24 -26.59 4.45
CA TYR A 103 9.80 -25.96 3.20
C TYR A 103 10.38 -24.55 2.98
N ASN A 104 11.56 -24.25 3.54
CA ASN A 104 12.18 -22.93 3.44
C ASN A 104 12.33 -22.40 1.99
N ALA A 105 12.53 -23.30 1.01
CA ALA A 105 12.61 -22.95 -0.40
C ALA A 105 11.32 -22.37 -0.99
N LEU A 106 10.17 -22.58 -0.34
CA LEU A 106 8.89 -21.97 -0.74
C LEU A 106 8.91 -20.46 -0.51
N TYR A 107 9.58 -19.97 0.53
CA TYR A 107 9.73 -18.52 0.74
C TYR A 107 10.58 -17.85 -0.35
N ASP A 108 11.60 -18.53 -0.86
CA ASP A 108 12.37 -18.04 -2.02
C ASP A 108 11.52 -18.01 -3.29
N SER A 109 10.73 -19.06 -3.52
CA SER A 109 9.83 -19.17 -4.66
C SER A 109 8.74 -18.09 -4.61
N LEU A 110 8.16 -17.86 -3.43
CA LEU A 110 7.16 -16.83 -3.19
C LEU A 110 7.72 -15.43 -3.43
N ARG A 111 8.92 -15.14 -2.92
CA ARG A 111 9.60 -13.86 -3.19
C ARG A 111 9.81 -13.63 -4.69
N ARG A 112 10.26 -14.66 -5.41
CA ARG A 112 10.49 -14.57 -6.86
C ARG A 112 9.19 -14.32 -7.62
N ILE A 113 8.16 -15.12 -7.36
CA ILE A 113 6.86 -15.00 -8.05
C ILE A 113 6.20 -13.66 -7.73
N ASN A 114 6.24 -13.20 -6.47
CA ASN A 114 5.69 -11.90 -6.11
C ASN A 114 6.41 -10.75 -6.82
N ALA A 115 7.74 -10.83 -6.98
CA ALA A 115 8.48 -9.83 -7.75
C ALA A 115 8.06 -9.81 -9.24
N GLU A 116 7.79 -10.98 -9.83
CA GLU A 116 7.28 -11.09 -11.21
C GLU A 116 5.86 -10.52 -11.34
N ILE A 117 4.97 -10.84 -10.39
CA ILE A 117 3.60 -10.29 -10.33
C ILE A 117 3.65 -8.78 -10.18
N GLU A 118 4.38 -8.26 -9.19
CA GLU A 118 4.49 -6.82 -8.95
C GLU A 118 5.12 -6.11 -10.14
N SER A 119 6.13 -6.69 -10.81
CA SER A 119 6.67 -6.13 -12.04
C SER A 119 5.63 -6.08 -13.17
N GLY A 120 4.74 -7.06 -13.28
CA GLY A 120 3.67 -7.10 -14.27
C GLY A 120 2.52 -6.13 -13.93
N LEU A 121 2.19 -5.98 -12.65
CA LEU A 121 1.20 -5.02 -12.15
C LEU A 121 1.72 -3.57 -12.19
N SER A 122 3.03 -3.41 -12.09
CA SER A 122 3.74 -2.13 -12.14
C SER A 122 4.18 -1.73 -13.55
N ALA A 123 3.56 -2.28 -14.62
CA ALA A 123 3.65 -1.71 -15.97
C ALA A 123 3.63 -0.20 -15.81
N PRO A 124 4.68 0.50 -16.28
CA PRO A 124 5.11 1.77 -15.71
C PRO A 124 3.88 2.61 -15.52
N ARG A 125 3.48 2.76 -14.26
CA ARG A 125 2.48 3.73 -13.87
C ARG A 125 3.10 5.00 -14.41
N GLU A 126 2.63 5.47 -15.57
CA GLU A 126 3.17 6.67 -16.20
C GLU A 126 3.39 7.62 -15.06
N VAL A 127 4.64 8.03 -14.83
CA VAL A 127 4.97 9.00 -13.78
C VAL A 127 3.94 10.09 -13.93
N ALA A 128 2.96 10.14 -13.02
CA ALA A 128 1.63 10.64 -13.33
C ALA A 128 1.75 11.94 -14.14
N SER A 129 1.57 11.87 -15.46
CA SER A 129 1.99 12.97 -16.31
C SER A 129 0.97 14.08 -16.14
N GLY A 130 1.39 15.21 -15.59
CA GLY A 130 0.45 16.27 -15.26
C GLY A 130 1.06 17.39 -14.43
N PRO A 131 0.36 18.53 -14.34
CA PRO A 131 0.81 19.66 -13.53
C PRO A 131 0.83 19.28 -12.03
N LEU A 132 1.84 19.76 -11.31
CA LEU A 132 1.94 19.57 -9.84
C LEU A 132 0.90 20.39 -9.09
N VAL A 133 0.53 21.54 -9.63
CA VAL A 133 -0.46 22.47 -9.09
C VAL A 133 -1.38 22.95 -10.21
N ILE A 134 -2.69 22.99 -9.94
CA ILE A 134 -3.70 23.51 -10.88
C ILE A 134 -4.49 24.64 -10.21
N PRO A 135 -4.56 25.84 -10.81
CA PRO A 135 -5.46 26.91 -10.35
C PRO A 135 -6.92 26.48 -10.40
N LEU A 136 -7.74 26.85 -9.41
CA LEU A 136 -9.14 26.46 -9.32
C LEU A 136 -9.96 26.93 -10.54
N GLN A 137 -9.59 28.07 -11.12
CA GLN A 137 -10.20 28.62 -12.35
C GLN A 137 -10.01 27.74 -13.60
N ASN A 138 -9.06 26.80 -13.56
CA ASN A 138 -8.77 25.89 -14.66
C ASN A 138 -9.34 24.48 -14.42
N LEU A 139 -9.99 24.23 -13.28
CA LEU A 139 -10.55 22.91 -12.96
C LEU A 139 -11.96 22.72 -13.51
N ARG A 140 -12.23 21.50 -13.99
CA ARG A 140 -13.53 20.99 -14.44
C ARG A 140 -13.87 19.68 -13.73
N ALA A 141 -15.14 19.27 -13.80
CA ALA A 141 -15.59 18.00 -13.21
C ALA A 141 -14.82 16.77 -13.74
N CYS A 142 -14.35 16.81 -15.00
CA CYS A 142 -13.54 15.74 -15.59
C CYS A 142 -12.16 15.56 -14.93
N ASP A 143 -11.67 16.55 -14.19
CA ASP A 143 -10.34 16.53 -13.56
C ASP A 143 -10.35 15.85 -12.18
N SER A 144 -11.42 15.13 -11.84
CA SER A 144 -11.58 14.43 -10.56
C SER A 144 -10.46 13.42 -10.26
N SER A 145 -9.82 12.84 -11.27
CA SER A 145 -8.65 11.96 -11.12
C SER A 145 -7.39 12.71 -10.67
N LEU A 146 -7.28 14.01 -10.98
CA LEU A 146 -6.13 14.87 -10.66
C LEU A 146 -6.34 15.70 -9.40
N ALA A 147 -7.58 16.15 -9.15
CA ALA A 147 -7.91 17.09 -8.07
C ALA A 147 -8.77 16.47 -6.95
N GLY A 148 -9.24 15.23 -7.12
CA GLY A 148 -10.30 14.65 -6.30
C GLY A 148 -11.68 15.21 -6.65
N ALA A 149 -12.74 14.46 -6.32
CA ALA A 149 -14.11 14.79 -6.73
C ALA A 149 -14.57 16.14 -6.17
N LYS A 150 -14.22 16.45 -4.92
CA LYS A 150 -14.64 17.68 -4.23
C LYS A 150 -14.14 18.94 -4.94
N MET A 151 -12.83 18.99 -5.21
CA MET A 151 -12.24 20.17 -5.86
C MET A 151 -12.60 20.27 -7.35
N ALA A 152 -12.74 19.13 -8.05
CA ALA A 152 -13.22 19.12 -9.43
C ALA A 152 -14.65 19.67 -9.54
N ASN A 153 -15.54 19.25 -8.63
CA ASN A 153 -16.91 19.76 -8.56
C ASN A 153 -16.94 21.25 -8.17
N LEU A 154 -16.07 21.67 -7.24
CA LEU A 154 -15.96 23.08 -6.87
C LEU A 154 -15.49 23.96 -8.04
N GLY A 155 -14.55 23.44 -8.85
CA GLY A 155 -14.15 24.06 -10.12
C GLY A 155 -15.30 24.17 -11.11
N GLU A 156 -16.10 23.11 -11.28
CA GLU A 156 -17.28 23.13 -12.15
C GLU A 156 -18.32 24.19 -11.69
N ILE A 157 -18.60 24.25 -10.39
CA ILE A 157 -19.51 25.24 -9.79
C ILE A 157 -19.02 26.67 -10.07
N LYS A 158 -17.72 26.92 -9.95
CA LYS A 158 -17.13 28.24 -10.21
C LYS A 158 -17.13 28.58 -11.70
N ASN A 159 -16.58 27.69 -12.52
CA ASN A 159 -16.15 28.00 -13.88
C ASN A 159 -17.27 27.80 -14.91
N VAL A 160 -18.33 27.05 -14.57
CA VAL A 160 -19.45 26.76 -15.47
C VAL A 160 -20.74 27.38 -14.99
N LEU A 161 -21.06 27.20 -13.69
CA LEU A 161 -22.27 27.78 -13.12
C LEU A 161 -22.09 29.24 -12.73
N GLY A 162 -20.85 29.74 -12.69
CA GLY A 162 -20.54 31.14 -12.36
C GLY A 162 -20.89 31.52 -10.92
N LEU A 163 -21.01 30.54 -10.01
CA LEU A 163 -21.31 30.81 -8.61
C LEU A 163 -20.09 31.37 -7.89
N ASN A 164 -20.34 32.21 -6.88
CA ASN A 164 -19.29 32.82 -6.09
C ASN A 164 -18.55 31.78 -5.25
N VAL A 165 -17.36 31.42 -5.69
CA VAL A 165 -16.47 30.46 -5.04
C VAL A 165 -15.12 31.14 -4.81
N PRO A 166 -14.57 31.11 -3.58
CA PRO A 166 -13.25 31.66 -3.30
C PRO A 166 -12.18 31.14 -4.26
N ASP A 167 -11.23 31.99 -4.63
CA ASP A 167 -10.07 31.57 -5.41
C ASP A 167 -9.18 30.59 -4.62
N GLY A 168 -8.43 29.79 -5.36
CA GLY A 168 -7.57 28.77 -4.79
C GLY A 168 -6.82 28.00 -5.85
N PHE A 169 -6.07 27.00 -5.42
CA PHE A 169 -5.39 26.04 -6.28
C PHE A 169 -5.40 24.67 -5.62
N VAL A 170 -5.12 23.65 -6.41
CA VAL A 170 -5.05 22.26 -5.96
C VAL A 170 -3.65 21.73 -6.17
N VAL A 171 -3.09 21.12 -5.12
CA VAL A 171 -1.91 20.25 -5.23
C VAL A 171 -2.40 18.89 -5.73
N THR A 172 -1.93 18.47 -6.89
CA THR A 172 -2.54 17.37 -7.64
C THR A 172 -2.17 15.99 -7.10
N THR A 173 -2.91 14.96 -7.53
CA THR A 173 -2.55 13.55 -7.30
C THR A 173 -1.22 13.18 -7.96
N THR A 174 -0.82 13.88 -9.02
CA THR A 174 0.54 13.78 -9.57
C THR A 174 1.59 14.22 -8.56
N ALA A 175 1.43 15.40 -7.95
CA ALA A 175 2.35 15.88 -6.92
C ALA A 175 2.42 14.93 -5.72
N PHE A 176 1.27 14.41 -5.28
CA PHE A 176 1.20 13.39 -4.23
C PHE A 176 1.95 12.12 -4.61
N THR A 177 1.68 11.55 -5.79
CA THR A 177 2.31 10.30 -6.25
C THR A 177 3.82 10.46 -6.37
N ARG A 178 4.27 11.60 -6.91
CA ARG A 178 5.69 11.94 -7.02
C ARG A 178 6.37 12.02 -5.66
N PHE A 179 5.80 12.77 -4.71
CA PHE A 179 6.32 12.91 -3.36
C PHE A 179 6.41 11.55 -2.64
N MET A 180 5.37 10.71 -2.76
CA MET A 180 5.35 9.38 -2.14
C MET A 180 6.35 8.43 -2.78
N SER A 181 6.55 8.49 -4.09
CA SER A 181 7.49 7.62 -4.82
C SER A 181 8.95 7.99 -4.55
N GLN A 182 9.28 9.29 -4.54
CA GLN A 182 10.65 9.77 -4.30
C GLN A 182 11.20 9.41 -2.92
N ASN A 183 10.31 9.19 -1.94
CA ASN A 183 10.66 8.90 -0.56
C ASN A 183 10.45 7.41 -0.18
N ASP A 184 10.21 6.53 -1.17
CA ASP A 184 9.92 5.11 -0.97
C ASP A 184 8.71 4.84 -0.03
N PHE A 185 7.80 5.82 0.08
CA PHE A 185 6.66 5.72 0.99
C PHE A 185 5.56 4.81 0.46
N ILE A 186 5.48 4.63 -0.86
CA ILE A 186 4.56 3.67 -1.47
C ILE A 186 4.88 2.26 -0.99
N ASP A 187 6.14 1.85 -1.10
CA ASP A 187 6.61 0.53 -0.66
C ASP A 187 6.43 0.35 0.85
N ARG A 188 6.68 1.39 1.65
CA ARG A 188 6.47 1.34 3.09
C ARG A 188 4.99 1.20 3.45
N ALA A 189 4.09 1.89 2.74
CA ALA A 189 2.65 1.77 2.93
C ALA A 189 2.15 0.36 2.56
N GLN A 190 2.64 -0.21 1.46
CA GLN A 190 2.31 -1.58 1.05
C GLN A 190 2.75 -2.61 2.11
N ARG A 191 3.96 -2.47 2.67
CA ARG A 191 4.41 -3.32 3.78
C ARG A 191 3.54 -3.19 5.03
N LEU A 192 2.98 -2.01 5.30
CA LEU A 192 2.04 -1.84 6.42
C LEU A 192 0.71 -2.53 6.16
N GLU A 193 0.24 -2.54 4.92
CA GLU A 193 -0.97 -3.27 4.51
C GLU A 193 -0.76 -4.77 4.71
N GLU A 194 0.39 -5.32 4.27
CA GLU A 194 0.77 -6.72 4.52
C GLU A 194 0.81 -7.06 6.04
N LEU A 195 1.40 -6.17 6.86
CA LEU A 195 1.46 -6.34 8.31
C LEU A 195 0.09 -6.21 8.99
N LEU A 196 -0.80 -5.37 8.47
CA LEU A 196 -2.19 -5.23 8.95
C LEU A 196 -2.93 -6.56 8.80
N GLU A 197 -2.75 -7.17 7.64
CA GLU A 197 -3.37 -8.43 7.26
C GLU A 197 -2.77 -9.60 8.05
N GLU A 198 -1.46 -9.61 8.31
CA GLU A 198 -0.80 -10.70 9.03
C GLU A 198 -0.96 -10.65 10.56
N TYR A 199 -0.95 -9.46 11.18
CA TYR A 199 -0.85 -9.31 12.63
C TYR A 199 -2.01 -8.52 13.28
N GLY A 200 -2.94 -7.99 12.48
CA GLY A 200 -4.10 -7.24 12.95
C GLY A 200 -3.80 -5.83 13.48
N GLN A 201 -4.87 -5.08 13.77
CA GLN A 201 -4.85 -3.61 13.97
C GLN A 201 -3.83 -3.07 14.99
N ARG A 202 -3.49 -3.84 16.03
CA ARG A 202 -2.60 -3.36 17.13
C ARG A 202 -1.15 -3.21 16.71
N VAL A 203 -0.62 -4.09 15.87
CA VAL A 203 0.79 -4.04 15.39
C VAL A 203 0.97 -2.92 14.38
N THR A 204 -0.07 -2.64 13.60
CA THR A 204 -0.06 -1.60 12.57
C THR A 204 -0.14 -0.17 13.08
N ALA A 205 -0.61 0.07 14.30
CA ALA A 205 -0.79 1.44 14.80
C ALA A 205 0.55 2.18 14.96
N GLU A 206 1.56 1.52 15.53
CA GLU A 206 2.89 2.11 15.72
C GLU A 206 3.61 2.31 14.39
N ALA A 207 3.53 1.32 13.51
CA ALA A 207 4.17 1.37 12.21
C ALA A 207 3.50 2.40 11.26
N SER A 208 2.18 2.60 11.38
CA SER A 208 1.44 3.69 10.72
C SER A 208 1.87 5.07 11.23
N ARG A 209 2.04 5.21 12.56
CA ARG A 209 2.54 6.45 13.16
C ARG A 209 3.96 6.76 12.69
N GLU A 210 4.81 5.75 12.57
CA GLU A 210 6.17 5.92 12.05
C GLU A 210 6.16 6.40 10.59
N LEU A 211 5.32 5.81 9.74
CA LEU A 211 5.17 6.27 8.35
C LEU A 211 4.63 7.70 8.28
N GLN A 212 3.61 8.02 9.08
CA GLN A 212 3.07 9.38 9.15
C GLN A 212 4.15 10.39 9.55
N GLN A 213 4.96 10.07 10.56
CA GLN A 213 6.03 10.96 11.01
C GLN A 213 7.12 11.10 9.94
N ALA A 214 7.43 10.03 9.21
CA ALA A 214 8.36 10.07 8.10
C ALA A 214 7.85 10.97 6.96
N ILE A 215 6.55 10.88 6.63
CA ILE A 215 5.89 11.75 5.65
C ILE A 215 5.98 13.22 6.07
N ILE A 216 5.68 13.53 7.33
CA ILE A 216 5.74 14.91 7.86
C ILE A 216 7.16 15.49 7.80
N ASN A 217 8.18 14.66 8.04
CA ASN A 217 9.57 15.10 8.09
C ASN A 217 10.28 15.06 6.73
N ALA A 218 9.67 14.48 5.70
CA ALA A 218 10.29 14.37 4.40
C ALA A 218 10.30 15.72 3.69
N PRO A 219 11.43 16.10 3.07
CA PRO A 219 11.49 17.32 2.28
C PRO A 219 10.62 17.18 1.02
N LEU A 220 9.97 18.28 0.64
CA LEU A 220 9.42 18.41 -0.70
C LEU A 220 10.58 18.53 -1.70
N ASP A 221 10.39 18.04 -2.92
CA ASP A 221 11.35 18.35 -3.97
C ASP A 221 11.21 19.82 -4.41
N LYS A 222 12.31 20.38 -4.91
CA LYS A 222 12.35 21.81 -5.29
C LYS A 222 11.31 22.17 -6.33
N GLU A 223 10.95 21.23 -7.20
CA GLU A 223 9.98 21.45 -8.27
C GLU A 223 8.56 21.62 -7.71
N LEU A 224 8.17 20.77 -6.76
CA LEU A 224 6.89 20.87 -6.06
C LEU A 224 6.84 22.08 -5.14
N GLU A 225 7.92 22.37 -4.42
CA GLU A 225 8.04 23.57 -3.59
C GLU A 225 7.80 24.84 -4.42
N ASN A 226 8.55 24.99 -5.52
CA ASN A 226 8.39 26.11 -6.44
C ASN A 226 6.98 26.19 -7.05
N ALA A 227 6.37 25.05 -7.37
CA ALA A 227 5.01 25.02 -7.92
C ALA A 227 3.95 25.51 -6.91
N ILE A 228 4.09 25.13 -5.64
CA ILE A 228 3.21 25.58 -4.56
C ILE A 228 3.42 27.06 -4.26
N GLU A 229 4.68 27.51 -4.16
CA GLU A 229 5.02 28.93 -3.96
C GLU A 229 4.47 29.80 -5.09
N LYS A 230 4.60 29.34 -6.34
CA LYS A 230 4.02 30.03 -7.49
C LYS A 230 2.51 30.12 -7.40
N GLY A 231 1.82 29.01 -7.07
CA GLY A 231 0.37 29.01 -6.87
C GLY A 231 -0.09 29.96 -5.76
N TYR A 232 0.66 30.02 -4.65
CA TYR A 232 0.41 30.98 -3.57
C TYR A 232 0.60 32.42 -4.02
N SER A 233 1.70 32.72 -4.71
CA SER A 233 2.03 34.07 -5.19
C SER A 233 1.00 34.60 -6.18
N GLU A 234 0.55 33.74 -7.11
CA GLU A 234 -0.51 34.07 -8.07
C GLU A 234 -1.85 34.35 -7.37
N LEU A 235 -2.20 33.55 -6.36
CA LEU A 235 -3.43 33.72 -5.59
C LEU A 235 -3.40 34.97 -4.70
N SER A 236 -2.25 35.27 -4.10
CA SER A 236 -2.11 36.36 -3.13
C SER A 236 -1.88 37.72 -3.77
N GLY A 237 -1.44 37.75 -5.03
CA GLY A 237 -1.05 38.98 -5.73
C GLY A 237 0.06 39.73 -5.00
N GLY A 238 0.94 39.00 -4.30
CA GLY A 238 2.05 39.57 -3.51
C GLY A 238 1.65 40.11 -2.14
N LYS A 239 0.42 39.83 -1.65
CA LYS A 239 -0.01 40.17 -0.29
C LYS A 239 0.09 38.95 0.62
N GLU A 240 0.10 39.19 1.93
CA GLU A 240 -0.05 38.10 2.89
C GLU A 240 -1.54 37.77 3.06
N ILE A 241 -1.90 36.52 2.77
CA ILE A 241 -3.28 36.02 2.86
C ILE A 241 -3.33 34.75 3.69
N LEU A 242 -4.47 34.51 4.35
CA LEU A 242 -4.73 33.26 5.04
C LEU A 242 -5.35 32.25 4.08
N LEU A 243 -4.87 31.00 4.14
CA LEU A 243 -5.39 29.89 3.35
C LEU A 243 -6.05 28.83 4.21
N ALA A 244 -7.12 28.23 3.68
CA ALA A 244 -7.70 27.02 4.21
C ALA A 244 -7.18 25.81 3.41
N VAL A 245 -6.42 24.92 4.06
CA VAL A 245 -5.92 23.68 3.45
C VAL A 245 -6.94 22.56 3.71
N ARG A 246 -7.38 21.87 2.67
CA ARG A 246 -8.42 20.83 2.73
C ARG A 246 -8.00 19.60 1.93
N SER A 247 -8.32 18.42 2.43
CA SER A 247 -8.14 17.18 1.68
C SER A 247 -9.25 17.01 0.64
N SER A 248 -8.88 16.50 -0.53
CA SER A 248 -9.78 16.11 -1.62
C SER A 248 -9.30 14.77 -2.16
N GLY A 249 -9.70 13.68 -1.51
CA GLY A 249 -9.32 12.34 -1.91
C GLY A 249 -10.00 11.90 -3.20
N VAL A 250 -9.32 11.07 -3.98
CA VAL A 250 -9.93 10.37 -5.12
C VAL A 250 -10.67 9.14 -4.60
N GLY A 251 -11.95 9.00 -4.97
CA GLY A 251 -12.77 7.84 -4.61
C GLY A 251 -13.44 7.90 -3.24
N GLU A 252 -13.38 9.03 -2.52
CA GLU A 252 -14.09 9.23 -1.24
C GLU A 252 -15.62 9.09 -1.37
N ASP A 253 -16.17 9.30 -2.57
CA ASP A 253 -17.61 9.25 -2.85
C ASP A 253 -18.06 7.92 -3.51
N ASN A 254 -17.17 6.93 -3.65
CA ASN A 254 -17.45 5.61 -4.24
C ASN A 254 -17.43 4.46 -3.21
N ALA A 255 -17.53 4.78 -1.92
CA ALA A 255 -17.56 3.80 -0.82
C ALA A 255 -18.99 3.36 -0.47
#